data_AF-A0A536CRW3-F1
#
_entry.id   AF-A0A536CRW3-F1
#
_cell.length_a   1.000
_cell.length_b   1.000
_cell.length_c   1.000
_cell.angle_alpha   90.00
_cell.angle_beta   90.00
_cell.angle_gamma   90.00
#
_symmetry.space_group_name_H-M   'P 1'
#
loop_
_entity.id
_entity.type
_entity.pdbx_description
1 polymer ?
#
loop_
_entity_poly.entity_id
_entity_poly.type
_entity_poly.pdbx_seq_one_letter_code
_entity_poly.pdbx_strand_id
1 'polypeptide(L)'
;MEKRRVMVTQLLRSPVLNAAGEQVGRVEDFIAKLADSGYPPITGLKVGVGGHDVFVGLKFVERLEPNAVKLNISSLDMTEFQRRRGEVLLAADVLGRHLIDVTRGHLVRAHDLVLAEVDGQWRLLGVDRSPQAWLRRLVPRRGRPDLRRHALLDWKDVQAFVAHVPTAKLLVPLQRLRRLHPAQIADLVEGASHAEGEEILDAVESDVELTADVFEELDDEHRAEFLKSRTDAEAAQVLDRMAPDDAADLLGELEQERRLPVLNMMSANQQRKLRKLLQYHPNTAGGMMSPDYVWVIRGATVAEALEAVRTDDKAPHQLLNVVFVTEPDGRYIGSVPVPVLVRSDPTEKLEALELVDTSVTTATDLTDLTLTMADYKLIALAVTDAAHNLVGAVSVDDVIEAVVPEDWRARLEASTGV
;
A
#
# COMPACT_ATOMS: atom_id res chain seq x y z
N MET A 1 12.67 1.86 -36.15
CA MET A 1 11.77 0.84 -36.74
C MET A 1 10.54 0.73 -35.88
N GLU A 2 9.35 0.87 -36.47
CA GLU A 2 8.09 0.81 -35.73
C GLU A 2 7.89 -0.61 -35.20
N LYS A 3 8.00 -0.80 -33.88
CA LYS A 3 7.74 -2.10 -33.25
C LYS A 3 6.31 -2.51 -33.57
N ARG A 4 6.09 -3.67 -34.20
CA ARG A 4 4.73 -4.20 -34.41
C ARG A 4 4.10 -4.38 -33.03
N ARG A 5 3.02 -3.65 -32.78
CA ARG A 5 2.24 -3.70 -31.54
C ARG A 5 0.85 -4.25 -31.84
N VAL A 6 0.36 -5.09 -30.95
CA VAL A 6 -0.97 -5.69 -31.03
C VAL A 6 -1.57 -5.73 -29.63
N MET A 7 -2.88 -5.59 -29.55
CA MET A 7 -3.61 -5.72 -28.30
C MET A 7 -4.12 -7.16 -28.16
N VAL A 8 -4.05 -7.72 -26.94
CA VAL A 8 -4.54 -9.08 -26.67
C VAL A 8 -6.01 -9.22 -27.09
N THR A 9 -6.86 -8.23 -26.78
CA THR A 9 -8.28 -8.29 -27.16
C THR A 9 -8.54 -8.28 -28.67
N GLN A 10 -7.58 -7.81 -29.48
CA GLN A 10 -7.69 -7.85 -30.96
C GLN A 10 -7.41 -9.25 -31.52
N LEU A 11 -6.69 -10.08 -30.76
CA LEU A 11 -6.24 -11.39 -31.19
C LEU A 11 -7.10 -12.51 -30.61
N LEU A 12 -7.68 -12.32 -29.41
CA LEU A 12 -8.59 -13.30 -28.82
C LEU A 12 -9.72 -13.66 -29.79
N ARG A 13 -10.03 -14.96 -29.84
CA ARG A 13 -11.01 -15.61 -30.74
C ARG A 13 -10.71 -15.52 -32.24
N SER A 14 -9.55 -14.98 -32.62
CA SER A 14 -9.11 -14.98 -34.02
C SER A 14 -8.85 -16.40 -34.50
N PRO A 15 -9.18 -16.72 -35.77
CA PRO A 15 -8.83 -18.00 -36.38
C PRO A 15 -7.31 -18.21 -36.35
N VAL A 16 -6.92 -19.44 -36.04
CA VAL A 16 -5.54 -19.93 -36.19
C VAL A 16 -5.47 -20.71 -37.50
N LEU A 17 -4.59 -20.29 -38.40
CA LEU A 17 -4.40 -20.87 -39.72
C LEU A 17 -3.09 -21.67 -39.77
N ASN A 18 -3.11 -22.87 -40.35
CA ASN A 18 -1.88 -23.65 -40.60
C ASN A 18 -1.05 -23.05 -41.76
N ALA A 19 0.08 -23.67 -42.08
CA ALA A 19 0.95 -23.26 -43.18
C ALA A 19 0.23 -23.26 -44.55
N ALA A 20 -0.79 -24.10 -44.73
CA ALA A 20 -1.62 -24.19 -45.93
C ALA A 20 -2.75 -23.14 -45.98
N GLY A 21 -2.95 -22.35 -44.91
CA GLY A 21 -4.00 -21.35 -44.80
C GLY A 21 -5.36 -21.88 -44.32
N GLU A 22 -5.42 -23.15 -43.91
CA GLU A 22 -6.64 -23.78 -43.39
C GLU A 22 -6.82 -23.42 -41.91
N GLN A 23 -8.06 -23.17 -41.50
CA GLN A 23 -8.36 -22.89 -40.10
C GLN A 23 -8.29 -24.17 -39.27
N VAL A 24 -7.37 -24.20 -38.31
CA VAL A 24 -7.15 -25.33 -37.40
C VAL A 24 -7.69 -25.09 -36.00
N GLY A 25 -8.01 -23.84 -35.63
CA GLY A 25 -8.56 -23.52 -34.31
C GLY A 25 -8.85 -22.04 -34.12
N ARG A 26 -8.97 -21.61 -32.86
CA ARG A 26 -9.11 -20.20 -32.45
C ARG A 26 -8.22 -19.89 -31.26
N VAL A 27 -7.71 -18.66 -31.21
CA VAL A 27 -6.93 -18.19 -30.06
C VAL A 27 -7.85 -18.04 -28.85
N GLU A 28 -7.56 -18.80 -27.80
CA GLU A 28 -8.28 -18.73 -26.52
C GLU A 28 -7.52 -17.88 -25.50
N ASP A 29 -6.19 -17.95 -25.49
CA ASP A 29 -5.35 -17.18 -24.57
C ASP A 29 -3.90 -17.03 -25.06
N PHE A 30 -3.15 -16.14 -24.42
CA PHE A 30 -1.70 -15.95 -24.57
C PHE A 30 -1.01 -16.38 -23.28
N ILE A 31 0.11 -17.07 -23.43
CA ILE A 31 0.86 -17.61 -22.29
C ILE A 31 2.11 -16.77 -22.12
N ALA A 32 2.24 -16.14 -20.96
CA ALA A 32 3.43 -15.38 -20.57
C ALA A 32 4.15 -16.06 -19.41
N LYS A 33 5.46 -15.83 -19.32
CA LYS A 33 6.21 -16.09 -18.09
C LYS A 33 6.54 -14.76 -17.45
N LEU A 34 5.86 -14.45 -16.35
CA LEU A 34 6.17 -13.26 -15.57
C LEU A 34 7.54 -13.45 -14.89
N ALA A 35 8.36 -12.43 -14.93
CA ALA A 35 9.66 -12.37 -14.28
C ALA A 35 9.77 -11.04 -13.55
N ASP A 36 10.62 -10.98 -12.53
CA ASP A 36 10.73 -9.81 -11.63
C ASP A 36 11.19 -8.53 -12.34
N SER A 37 11.80 -8.65 -13.52
CA SER A 37 12.31 -7.53 -14.30
C SER A 37 12.09 -7.65 -15.81
N GLY A 38 11.84 -6.49 -16.43
CA GLY A 38 11.73 -6.35 -17.88
C GLY A 38 10.33 -6.63 -18.44
N TYR A 39 10.28 -6.88 -19.75
CA TYR A 39 9.04 -7.18 -20.46
C TYR A 39 8.86 -8.71 -20.54
N PRO A 40 7.81 -9.29 -19.92
CA PRO A 40 7.57 -10.73 -19.91
C PRO A 40 7.52 -11.31 -21.32
N PRO A 41 8.27 -12.40 -21.60
CA PRO A 41 8.17 -13.08 -22.88
C PRO A 41 6.85 -13.83 -23.00
N ILE A 42 6.27 -13.78 -24.20
CA ILE A 42 5.16 -14.66 -24.59
C ILE A 42 5.76 -15.98 -25.04
N THR A 43 5.39 -17.08 -24.40
CA THR A 43 5.94 -18.41 -24.68
C THR A 43 5.08 -19.20 -25.66
N GLY A 44 3.79 -18.88 -25.76
CA GLY A 44 2.88 -19.55 -26.67
C GLY A 44 1.45 -19.04 -26.57
N LEU A 45 0.56 -19.78 -27.22
CA LEU A 45 -0.88 -19.54 -27.30
C LEU A 45 -1.61 -20.76 -26.73
N LYS A 46 -2.73 -20.51 -26.05
CA LYS A 46 -3.76 -21.53 -25.83
C LYS A 46 -4.73 -21.46 -27.01
N VAL A 47 -4.89 -22.56 -27.74
CA VAL A 47 -5.72 -22.61 -28.95
C VAL A 47 -6.84 -23.62 -28.76
N GLY A 48 -8.08 -23.18 -28.96
CA GLY A 48 -9.25 -24.05 -28.94
C GLY A 48 -9.43 -24.77 -30.27
N VAL A 49 -9.50 -26.10 -30.23
CA VAL A 49 -9.65 -27.00 -31.38
C VAL A 49 -10.70 -28.06 -31.04
N GLY A 50 -11.85 -28.02 -31.71
CA GLY A 50 -12.87 -29.08 -31.58
C GLY A 50 -13.39 -29.31 -30.16
N GLY A 51 -13.36 -28.29 -29.30
CA GLY A 51 -13.79 -28.39 -27.89
C GLY A 51 -12.66 -28.71 -26.90
N HIS A 52 -11.43 -28.92 -27.39
CA HIS A 52 -10.23 -29.10 -26.57
C HIS A 52 -9.33 -27.87 -26.67
N ASP A 53 -8.61 -27.56 -25.60
CA ASP A 53 -7.56 -26.53 -25.62
C ASP A 53 -6.20 -27.21 -25.83
N VAL A 54 -5.38 -26.67 -26.74
CA VAL A 54 -4.02 -27.16 -27.02
C VAL A 54 -2.99 -26.05 -26.86
N PHE A 55 -1.75 -26.42 -26.54
CA PHE A 55 -0.62 -25.49 -26.47
C PHE A 55 0.04 -25.31 -27.84
N VAL A 56 0.16 -24.06 -28.30
CA VAL A 56 0.95 -23.72 -29.50
C VAL A 56 2.12 -22.83 -29.11
N GLY A 57 3.33 -23.38 -29.14
CA GLY A 57 4.54 -22.62 -28.84
C GLY A 57 4.79 -21.49 -29.84
N LEU A 58 5.27 -20.35 -29.35
CA LEU A 58 5.41 -19.14 -30.17
C LEU A 58 6.38 -19.31 -31.37
N LYS A 59 7.34 -20.24 -31.27
CA LYS A 59 8.22 -20.63 -32.39
C LYS A 59 7.49 -21.12 -33.64
N PHE A 60 6.24 -21.57 -33.49
CA PHE A 60 5.40 -22.03 -34.58
C PHE A 60 4.53 -20.94 -35.20
N VAL A 61 4.54 -19.72 -34.64
CA VAL A 61 3.74 -18.60 -35.11
C VAL A 61 4.56 -17.80 -36.14
N GLU A 62 4.14 -17.83 -37.40
CA GLU A 62 4.75 -17.03 -38.49
C GLU A 62 4.29 -15.57 -38.39
N ARG A 63 2.99 -15.35 -38.19
CA ARG A 63 2.38 -14.02 -38.11
C ARG A 63 1.32 -13.97 -37.03
N LEU A 64 1.32 -12.84 -36.34
CA LEU A 64 0.43 -12.52 -35.24
C LEU A 64 -0.17 -11.15 -35.54
N GLU A 65 -1.31 -11.18 -36.23
CA GLU A 65 -1.98 -9.99 -36.76
C GLU A 65 -3.43 -9.95 -36.25
N PRO A 66 -4.02 -8.75 -36.10
CA PRO A 66 -5.45 -8.65 -35.85
C PRO A 66 -6.23 -9.46 -36.89
N ASN A 67 -7.19 -10.29 -36.44
CA ASN A 67 -8.06 -11.17 -37.22
C ASN A 67 -7.52 -12.54 -37.64
N ALA A 68 -6.21 -12.81 -37.63
CA ALA A 68 -5.70 -14.15 -37.91
C ALA A 68 -4.30 -14.37 -37.31
N VAL A 69 -4.09 -15.55 -36.75
CA VAL A 69 -2.76 -16.04 -36.38
C VAL A 69 -2.35 -17.10 -37.38
N LYS A 70 -1.23 -16.91 -38.07
CA LYS A 70 -0.72 -17.87 -39.05
C LYS A 70 0.44 -18.66 -38.46
N LEU A 71 0.37 -19.97 -38.59
CA LEU A 71 1.40 -20.90 -38.17
C LEU A 71 2.31 -21.31 -39.33
N ASN A 72 3.55 -21.66 -39.03
CA ASN A 72 4.51 -22.23 -39.99
C ASN A 72 4.49 -23.78 -40.02
N ILE A 73 3.53 -24.41 -39.33
CA ILE A 73 3.32 -25.86 -39.26
C ILE A 73 2.01 -26.25 -39.92
N SER A 74 1.95 -27.49 -40.45
CA SER A 74 0.78 -28.01 -41.15
C SER A 74 -0.28 -28.62 -40.23
N SER A 75 0.15 -29.21 -39.10
CA SER A 75 -0.72 -29.89 -38.14
C SER A 75 -0.39 -29.46 -36.71
N LEU A 76 -1.41 -29.43 -35.85
CA LEU A 76 -1.27 -29.14 -34.42
C LEU A 76 -1.04 -30.42 -33.61
N ASP A 77 -0.26 -30.29 -32.54
CA ASP A 77 -0.25 -31.28 -31.46
C ASP A 77 -1.59 -31.18 -30.70
N MET A 78 -2.31 -32.30 -30.63
CA MET A 78 -3.63 -32.37 -29.99
C MET A 78 -3.55 -32.72 -28.50
N THR A 79 -2.35 -32.73 -27.92
CA THR A 79 -2.16 -32.89 -26.48
C THR A 79 -2.90 -31.79 -25.73
N GLU A 80 -3.72 -32.18 -24.77
CA GLU A 80 -4.51 -31.27 -23.96
C GLU A 80 -3.62 -30.25 -23.23
N PHE A 81 -4.06 -28.99 -23.25
CA PHE A 81 -3.35 -27.90 -22.62
C PHE A 81 -3.23 -28.12 -21.11
N GLN A 82 -1.99 -28.16 -20.64
CA GLN A 82 -1.67 -28.09 -19.23
C GLN A 82 -0.81 -26.86 -18.96
N ARG A 83 -1.26 -26.03 -18.02
CA ARG A 83 -0.53 -24.85 -17.57
C ARG A 83 0.73 -25.29 -16.82
N ARG A 84 1.90 -24.75 -17.21
CA ARG A 84 3.17 -25.09 -16.54
C ARG A 84 3.46 -24.14 -15.38
N ARG A 85 4.36 -24.55 -14.48
CA ARG A 85 4.80 -23.71 -13.35
C ARG A 85 5.39 -22.39 -13.85
N GLY A 86 4.97 -21.28 -13.24
CA GLY A 86 5.37 -19.91 -13.58
C GLY A 86 4.75 -19.35 -14.86
N GLU A 87 3.86 -20.08 -15.53
CA GLU A 87 3.09 -19.56 -16.65
C GLU A 87 1.81 -18.88 -16.16
N VAL A 88 1.51 -17.74 -16.79
CA VAL A 88 0.33 -16.91 -16.56
C VAL A 88 -0.41 -16.77 -17.89
N LEU A 89 -1.72 -16.96 -17.87
CA LEU A 89 -2.60 -16.77 -19.01
C LEU A 89 -3.05 -15.31 -19.07
N LEU A 90 -2.67 -14.56 -20.10
CA LEU A 90 -2.92 -13.12 -20.12
C LEU A 90 -4.40 -12.75 -20.11
N ALA A 91 -5.27 -13.50 -20.79
CA ALA A 91 -6.70 -13.20 -20.84
C ALA A 91 -7.44 -13.69 -19.59
N ALA A 92 -7.11 -14.88 -19.09
CA ALA A 92 -7.77 -15.44 -17.90
C ALA A 92 -7.20 -14.91 -16.57
N ASP A 93 -5.90 -14.61 -16.53
CA ASP A 93 -5.18 -14.31 -15.29
C ASP A 93 -4.86 -12.80 -15.12
N VAL A 94 -4.78 -11.99 -16.20
CA VAL A 94 -4.35 -10.57 -16.11
C VAL A 94 -5.39 -9.59 -16.68
N LEU A 95 -5.97 -9.89 -17.83
CA LEU A 95 -6.90 -9.00 -18.53
C LEU A 95 -8.16 -8.77 -17.70
N GLY A 96 -8.51 -7.49 -17.51
CA GLY A 96 -9.69 -7.07 -16.77
C GLY A 96 -9.54 -7.07 -15.25
N ARG A 97 -8.40 -7.53 -14.71
CA ARG A 97 -8.04 -7.45 -13.28
C ARG A 97 -7.40 -6.10 -12.92
N HIS A 98 -7.30 -5.83 -11.62
CA HIS A 98 -6.51 -4.72 -11.11
C HIS A 98 -5.01 -5.04 -11.20
N LEU A 99 -4.21 -3.99 -11.30
CA LEU A 99 -2.77 -3.98 -11.28
C LEU A 99 -2.34 -2.78 -10.42
N ILE A 100 -1.18 -2.85 -9.80
CA ILE A 100 -0.61 -1.74 -9.04
C ILE A 100 0.27 -0.92 -9.98
N ASP A 101 0.01 0.38 -10.14
CA ASP A 101 0.99 1.34 -10.68
C ASP A 101 1.97 1.70 -9.57
N VAL A 102 3.16 1.10 -9.60
CA VAL A 102 4.17 1.26 -8.53
C VAL A 102 4.87 2.62 -8.57
N THR A 103 4.66 3.41 -9.62
CA THR A 103 5.25 4.75 -9.74
C THR A 103 4.36 5.79 -9.06
N ARG A 104 3.04 5.58 -9.14
CA ARG A 104 2.04 6.53 -8.64
C ARG A 104 1.31 6.04 -7.40
N GLY A 105 1.45 4.76 -7.02
CA GLY A 105 0.81 4.19 -5.83
C GLY A 105 -0.71 4.11 -5.94
N HIS A 106 -1.25 3.67 -7.08
CA HIS A 106 -2.71 3.48 -7.22
C HIS A 106 -3.02 2.23 -8.04
N LEU A 107 -4.26 1.74 -7.88
CA LEU A 107 -4.77 0.60 -8.64
C LEU A 107 -5.23 1.02 -10.03
N VAL A 108 -4.88 0.21 -11.02
CA VAL A 108 -5.23 0.40 -12.42
C VAL A 108 -5.85 -0.88 -12.96
N ARG A 109 -6.98 -0.74 -13.65
CA ARG A 109 -7.61 -1.89 -14.31
C ARG A 109 -6.99 -2.16 -15.68
N ALA A 110 -6.62 -3.42 -15.91
CA ALA A 110 -6.05 -3.87 -17.19
C ALA A 110 -7.14 -4.04 -18.27
N HIS A 111 -7.61 -2.95 -18.88
CA HIS A 111 -8.64 -3.04 -19.92
C HIS A 111 -8.15 -3.74 -21.20
N ASP A 112 -6.86 -3.60 -21.50
CA ASP A 112 -6.18 -4.34 -22.56
C ASP A 112 -4.69 -4.54 -22.24
N LEU A 113 -4.07 -5.46 -22.96
CA LEU A 113 -2.65 -5.78 -22.82
C LEU A 113 -1.97 -5.63 -24.17
N VAL A 114 -0.83 -4.94 -24.20
CA VAL A 114 -0.12 -4.65 -25.44
C VAL A 114 1.08 -5.56 -25.58
N LEU A 115 1.06 -6.37 -26.63
CA LEU A 115 2.18 -7.20 -27.03
C LEU A 115 2.99 -6.48 -28.11
N ALA A 116 4.31 -6.60 -28.04
CA ALA A 116 5.20 -6.06 -29.05
C ALA A 116 6.35 -7.04 -29.33
N GLU A 117 6.82 -7.04 -30.58
CA GLU A 117 8.04 -7.72 -30.94
C GLU A 117 9.26 -6.87 -30.52
N VAL A 118 10.12 -7.44 -29.68
CA VAL A 118 11.36 -6.84 -29.19
C VAL A 118 12.47 -7.88 -29.36
N ASP A 119 13.52 -7.54 -30.11
CA ASP A 119 14.65 -8.42 -30.42
C ASP A 119 14.24 -9.79 -30.99
N GLY A 120 13.23 -9.81 -31.86
CA GLY A 120 12.70 -11.02 -32.49
C GLY A 120 11.83 -11.90 -31.60
N GLN A 121 11.43 -11.41 -30.42
CA GLN A 121 10.55 -12.13 -29.49
C GLN A 121 9.32 -11.29 -29.14
N TRP A 122 8.15 -11.90 -29.11
CA TRP A 122 6.95 -11.24 -28.59
C TRP A 122 7.02 -11.11 -27.07
N ARG A 123 6.79 -9.90 -26.59
CA ARG A 123 6.80 -9.56 -25.16
C ARG A 123 5.60 -8.72 -24.79
N LEU A 124 5.19 -8.81 -23.53
CA LEU A 124 4.19 -7.94 -22.93
C LEU A 124 4.84 -6.58 -22.63
N LEU A 125 4.45 -5.56 -23.38
CA LEU A 125 5.04 -4.21 -23.34
C LEU A 125 4.37 -3.32 -22.29
N GLY A 126 3.06 -3.46 -22.11
CA GLY A 126 2.30 -2.56 -21.24
C GLY A 126 0.81 -2.84 -21.22
N VAL A 127 0.11 -1.99 -20.48
CA VAL A 127 -1.31 -2.10 -20.18
C VAL A 127 -2.04 -0.88 -20.72
N ASP A 128 -3.18 -1.10 -21.35
CA ASP A 128 -4.10 -0.01 -21.70
C ASP A 128 -5.06 0.20 -20.54
N ARG A 129 -4.96 1.38 -19.90
CA ARG A 129 -5.83 1.81 -18.80
C ARG A 129 -7.08 2.56 -19.28
N SER A 130 -7.25 2.78 -20.57
CA SER A 130 -8.34 3.61 -21.07
C SER A 130 -9.69 2.90 -20.89
N PRO A 131 -10.64 3.43 -20.10
CA PRO A 131 -11.96 2.81 -19.98
C PRO A 131 -12.65 2.73 -21.35
N GLN A 132 -12.41 3.68 -22.26
CA GLN A 132 -12.92 3.64 -23.64
C GLN A 132 -12.50 2.39 -24.46
N ALA A 133 -11.55 1.59 -23.98
CA ALA A 133 -11.22 0.28 -24.54
C ALA A 133 -12.42 -0.69 -24.57
N TRP A 134 -13.37 -0.59 -23.64
CA TRP A 134 -14.57 -1.45 -23.65
C TRP A 134 -15.48 -1.15 -24.85
N LEU A 135 -15.57 0.10 -25.31
CA LEU A 135 -16.36 0.46 -26.51
C LEU A 135 -15.84 -0.26 -27.77
N ARG A 136 -14.56 -0.66 -27.81
CA ARG A 136 -13.98 -1.45 -28.92
C ARG A 136 -14.61 -2.86 -29.04
N ARG A 137 -15.26 -3.35 -27.97
CA ARG A 137 -16.00 -4.63 -27.95
C ARG A 137 -17.37 -4.52 -28.62
N LEU A 138 -17.93 -3.31 -28.70
CA LEU A 138 -19.26 -3.05 -29.26
C LEU A 138 -19.21 -2.55 -30.72
N VAL A 139 -18.07 -2.03 -31.19
CA VAL A 139 -17.91 -1.54 -32.57
C VAL A 139 -17.51 -2.68 -33.52
N PRO A 140 -18.19 -2.85 -34.68
CA PRO A 140 -17.85 -3.88 -35.66
C PRO A 140 -16.40 -3.75 -36.18
N ARG A 141 -15.76 -4.92 -36.37
CA ARG A 141 -14.31 -5.12 -36.59
C ARG A 141 -13.64 -4.24 -37.67
N ARG A 142 -14.40 -3.71 -38.64
CA ARG A 142 -13.90 -2.91 -39.77
C ARG A 142 -13.73 -1.41 -39.47
N GLY A 143 -14.25 -0.91 -38.34
CA GLY A 143 -14.28 0.51 -37.98
C GLY A 143 -13.61 0.86 -36.66
N ARG A 144 -12.74 -0.01 -36.13
CA ARG A 144 -12.04 0.26 -34.85
C ARG A 144 -11.05 1.43 -35.03
N PRO A 145 -11.16 2.53 -34.26
CA PRO A 145 -10.21 3.63 -34.35
C PRO A 145 -8.80 3.21 -33.90
N ASP A 146 -7.77 3.71 -34.59
CA ASP A 146 -6.36 3.46 -34.28
C ASP A 146 -5.91 4.36 -33.12
N LEU A 147 -6.16 3.92 -31.89
CA LEU A 147 -5.93 4.69 -30.67
C LEU A 147 -4.50 4.50 -30.10
N ARG A 148 -3.49 4.32 -30.96
CA ARG A 148 -2.04 4.21 -30.58
C ARG A 148 -1.47 5.38 -29.76
N ARG A 149 -2.26 6.41 -29.47
CA ARG A 149 -1.82 7.68 -28.87
C ARG A 149 -2.17 7.89 -27.39
N HIS A 150 -2.91 7.00 -26.72
CA HIS A 150 -3.35 7.29 -25.35
C HIS A 150 -3.05 6.18 -24.33
N ALA A 151 -2.53 6.64 -23.18
CA ALA A 151 -2.50 6.00 -21.86
C ALA A 151 -1.95 4.57 -21.76
N LEU A 152 -0.92 4.22 -22.55
CA LEU A 152 -0.17 3.00 -22.30
C LEU A 152 0.67 3.16 -21.03
N LEU A 153 0.38 2.37 -20.00
CA LEU A 153 1.27 2.23 -18.85
C LEU A 153 2.32 1.16 -19.20
N ASP A 154 3.60 1.49 -19.02
CA ASP A 154 4.70 0.55 -19.32
C ASP A 154 4.63 -0.63 -18.36
N TRP A 155 4.81 -1.87 -18.85
CA TRP A 155 4.75 -3.06 -18.00
C TRP A 155 5.75 -3.01 -16.83
N LYS A 156 6.86 -2.29 -16.99
CA LYS A 156 7.87 -2.12 -15.92
C LYS A 156 7.34 -1.33 -14.73
N ASP A 157 6.38 -0.44 -14.96
CA ASP A 157 5.82 0.45 -13.96
C ASP A 157 4.54 -0.13 -13.32
N VAL A 158 4.16 -1.36 -13.72
CA VAL A 158 3.05 -2.09 -13.11
C VAL A 158 3.48 -3.37 -12.42
N GLN A 159 2.69 -3.75 -11.43
CA GLN A 159 2.71 -5.07 -10.83
C GLN A 159 1.32 -5.69 -10.96
N ALA A 160 1.26 -6.95 -11.43
CA ALA A 160 0.01 -7.70 -11.50
C ALA A 160 -0.22 -8.52 -10.24
N PHE A 161 -1.47 -8.56 -9.77
CA PHE A 161 -1.94 -9.54 -8.79
C PHE A 161 -2.02 -10.90 -9.46
N VAL A 162 -1.23 -11.85 -8.98
CA VAL A 162 -1.21 -13.21 -9.56
C VAL A 162 -1.19 -14.28 -8.48
N ALA A 163 -1.39 -13.96 -7.20
CA ALA A 163 -1.51 -14.99 -6.16
C ALA A 163 -2.67 -15.96 -6.42
N HIS A 164 -3.73 -15.51 -7.10
CA HIS A 164 -4.86 -16.35 -7.52
C HIS A 164 -4.48 -17.37 -8.61
N VAL A 165 -3.31 -17.26 -9.25
CA VAL A 165 -2.86 -18.15 -10.32
C VAL A 165 -2.28 -19.42 -9.70
N PRO A 166 -2.87 -20.62 -9.91
CA PRO A 166 -2.45 -21.84 -9.22
C PRO A 166 -0.97 -22.22 -9.43
N THR A 167 -0.40 -21.79 -10.56
CA THR A 167 0.97 -22.11 -10.99
C THR A 167 1.96 -20.97 -10.78
N ALA A 168 1.50 -19.78 -10.38
CA ALA A 168 2.35 -18.62 -10.12
C ALA A 168 2.08 -18.11 -8.70
N LYS A 169 3.07 -18.24 -7.82
CA LYS A 169 3.13 -17.46 -6.58
C LYS A 169 4.17 -16.39 -6.80
N LEU A 170 3.78 -15.31 -7.47
CA LEU A 170 4.58 -14.10 -7.47
C LEU A 170 3.90 -13.20 -6.44
N LEU A 171 4.50 -13.13 -5.26
CA LEU A 171 4.21 -12.05 -4.33
C LEU A 171 4.63 -10.75 -5.01
N VAL A 172 3.86 -9.69 -4.77
CA VAL A 172 4.31 -8.34 -5.11
C VAL A 172 5.72 -8.16 -4.52
N PRO A 173 6.75 -7.78 -5.30
CA PRO A 173 8.08 -7.66 -4.74
C PRO A 173 8.11 -6.53 -3.71
N LEU A 174 8.41 -6.87 -2.44
CA LEU A 174 8.52 -5.92 -1.32
C LEU A 174 9.30 -4.65 -1.71
N GLN A 175 10.40 -4.82 -2.45
CA GLN A 175 11.27 -3.72 -2.90
C GLN A 175 10.57 -2.64 -3.74
N ARG A 176 9.45 -2.99 -4.40
CA ARG A 176 8.64 -2.02 -5.14
C ARG A 176 7.68 -1.28 -4.21
N LEU A 177 7.06 -1.99 -3.27
CA LEU A 177 6.17 -1.38 -2.28
C LEU A 177 6.91 -0.46 -1.31
N ARG A 178 8.14 -0.80 -0.90
CA ARG A 178 9.01 0.05 -0.06
C ARG A 178 9.34 1.42 -0.64
N ARG A 179 8.99 1.70 -1.90
CA ARG A 179 9.15 3.02 -2.54
C ARG A 179 7.92 3.91 -2.38
N LEU A 180 6.79 3.32 -2.01
CA LEU A 180 5.54 4.01 -1.73
C LEU A 180 5.52 4.42 -0.26
N HIS A 181 4.82 5.50 0.03
CA HIS A 181 4.47 5.85 1.41
C HIS A 181 3.51 4.80 1.99
N PRO A 182 3.54 4.49 3.29
CA PRO A 182 2.58 3.59 3.94
C PRO A 182 1.11 3.90 3.59
N ALA A 183 0.69 5.16 3.68
CA ALA A 183 -0.62 5.64 3.19
C ALA A 183 -0.95 5.22 1.74
N GLN A 184 0.01 5.26 0.82
CA GLN A 184 -0.23 4.83 -0.56
C GLN A 184 -0.37 3.31 -0.69
N ILE A 185 0.21 2.54 0.23
CA ILE A 185 0.03 1.08 0.28
C ILE A 185 -1.34 0.77 0.89
N ALA A 186 -1.76 1.51 1.94
CA ALA A 186 -3.11 1.44 2.50
C ALA A 186 -4.17 1.73 1.42
N ASP A 187 -4.03 2.83 0.66
CA ASP A 187 -4.91 3.15 -0.49
C ASP A 187 -5.03 1.99 -1.49
N LEU A 188 -3.93 1.26 -1.74
CA LEU A 188 -3.92 0.10 -2.63
C LEU A 188 -4.67 -1.10 -2.02
N VAL A 189 -4.59 -1.29 -0.71
CA VAL A 189 -5.29 -2.35 0.02
C VAL A 189 -6.79 -2.08 0.03
N GLU A 190 -7.21 -0.85 0.36
CA GLU A 190 -8.61 -0.41 0.46
C GLU A 190 -9.31 -0.40 -0.92
N GLY A 191 -8.60 -0.01 -1.97
CA GLY A 191 -9.14 -0.03 -3.33
C GLY A 191 -9.21 -1.44 -3.95
N ALA A 192 -8.59 -2.44 -3.32
CA ALA A 192 -8.48 -3.80 -3.84
C ALA A 192 -9.63 -4.69 -3.34
N SER A 193 -9.83 -5.84 -3.98
CA SER A 193 -10.65 -6.89 -3.35
C SER A 193 -9.91 -7.49 -2.14
N HIS A 194 -10.63 -8.02 -1.15
CA HIS A 194 -10.01 -8.66 0.03
C HIS A 194 -8.83 -9.58 -0.29
N ALA A 195 -8.97 -10.47 -1.29
CA ALA A 195 -7.90 -11.38 -1.69
C ALA A 195 -6.69 -10.68 -2.35
N GLU A 196 -6.91 -9.56 -3.04
CA GLU A 196 -5.85 -8.73 -3.61
C GLU A 196 -5.19 -7.86 -2.51
N GLY A 197 -5.96 -7.38 -1.52
CA GLY A 197 -5.46 -6.68 -0.34
C GLY A 197 -4.57 -7.58 0.53
N GLU A 198 -4.99 -8.82 0.80
CA GLU A 198 -4.15 -9.82 1.48
C GLU A 198 -2.84 -10.07 0.70
N GLU A 199 -2.87 -10.10 -0.65
CA GLU A 199 -1.64 -10.25 -1.46
C GLU A 199 -0.67 -9.07 -1.27
N ILE A 200 -1.18 -7.86 -1.03
CA ILE A 200 -0.38 -6.67 -0.73
C ILE A 200 0.18 -6.73 0.70
N LEU A 201 -0.65 -7.10 1.68
CA LEU A 201 -0.25 -7.21 3.08
C LEU A 201 0.78 -8.33 3.28
N ASP A 202 0.58 -9.50 2.65
CA ASP A 202 1.56 -10.60 2.62
C ASP A 202 2.91 -10.15 2.02
N ALA A 203 2.88 -9.22 1.07
CA ALA A 203 4.10 -8.72 0.44
C ALA A 203 4.91 -7.79 1.35
N VAL A 204 4.25 -7.08 2.27
CA VAL A 204 4.93 -6.24 3.27
C VAL A 204 5.23 -6.97 4.58
N GLU A 205 4.57 -8.09 4.86
CA GLU A 205 4.65 -8.83 6.14
C GLU A 205 6.07 -9.16 6.61
N SER A 206 7.01 -9.42 5.69
CA SER A 206 8.41 -9.68 6.05
C SER A 206 9.15 -8.48 6.65
N ASP A 207 8.57 -7.28 6.55
CA ASP A 207 9.01 -6.04 7.16
C ASP A 207 7.94 -5.57 8.17
N VAL A 208 8.13 -5.97 9.43
CA VAL A 208 7.11 -5.79 10.47
C VAL A 208 6.84 -4.30 10.76
N GLU A 209 7.87 -3.45 10.66
CA GLU A 209 7.71 -2.00 10.86
C GLU A 209 6.85 -1.41 9.72
N LEU A 210 7.19 -1.69 8.45
CA LEU A 210 6.37 -1.24 7.33
C LEU A 210 4.94 -1.80 7.40
N THR A 211 4.78 -3.04 7.87
CA THR A 211 3.45 -3.62 8.05
C THR A 211 2.65 -2.84 9.08
N ALA A 212 3.25 -2.50 10.23
CA ALA A 212 2.62 -1.66 11.24
C ALA A 212 2.25 -0.28 10.67
N ASP A 213 3.18 0.41 10.00
CA ASP A 213 2.92 1.71 9.37
C ASP A 213 1.75 1.63 8.37
N VAL A 214 1.62 0.53 7.61
CA VAL A 214 0.50 0.34 6.68
C VAL A 214 -0.81 0.12 7.42
N PHE A 215 -0.80 -0.65 8.52
CA PHE A 215 -2.00 -0.86 9.34
C PHE A 215 -2.47 0.41 10.07
N GLU A 216 -1.55 1.29 10.46
CA GLU A 216 -1.87 2.62 11.01
C GLU A 216 -2.64 3.46 9.99
N GLU A 217 -2.28 3.39 8.72
CA GLU A 217 -2.87 4.23 7.67
C GLU A 217 -4.16 3.65 7.06
N LEU A 218 -4.51 2.39 7.36
CA LEU A 218 -5.78 1.79 6.91
C LEU A 218 -6.98 2.42 7.62
N ASP A 219 -8.08 2.58 6.89
CA ASP A 219 -9.38 2.91 7.48
C ASP A 219 -9.86 1.84 8.50
N ASP A 220 -10.74 2.24 9.41
CA ASP A 220 -11.25 1.38 10.49
C ASP A 220 -11.94 0.10 9.97
N GLU A 221 -12.57 0.13 8.79
CA GLU A 221 -13.26 -1.03 8.23
C GLU A 221 -12.26 -2.11 7.79
N HIS A 222 -11.27 -1.71 6.99
CA HIS A 222 -10.23 -2.59 6.46
C HIS A 222 -9.25 -3.02 7.55
N ARG A 223 -8.85 -2.11 8.45
CA ARG A 223 -7.98 -2.41 9.58
C ARG A 223 -8.57 -3.55 10.43
N ALA A 224 -9.86 -3.46 10.76
CA ALA A 224 -10.58 -4.52 11.47
C ALA A 224 -10.75 -5.79 10.63
N GLU A 225 -11.02 -5.69 9.32
CA GLU A 225 -11.16 -6.82 8.41
C GLU A 225 -9.89 -7.68 8.36
N PHE A 226 -8.74 -7.06 8.05
CA PHE A 226 -7.46 -7.74 7.89
C PHE A 226 -6.84 -8.17 9.23
N LEU A 227 -7.14 -7.48 10.33
CA LEU A 227 -6.69 -7.96 11.64
C LEU A 227 -7.51 -9.17 12.14
N LYS A 228 -8.78 -9.28 11.73
CA LYS A 228 -9.63 -10.45 12.04
C LYS A 228 -9.20 -11.72 11.30
N SER A 229 -8.66 -11.60 10.10
CA SER A 229 -8.13 -12.75 9.34
C SER A 229 -6.83 -13.31 9.95
N ARG A 230 -6.09 -12.48 10.69
CA ARG A 230 -4.83 -12.83 11.36
C ARG A 230 -5.02 -13.62 12.65
N THR A 231 -4.07 -14.49 12.95
CA THR A 231 -3.96 -15.17 14.25
C THR A 231 -3.61 -14.18 15.37
N ASP A 232 -3.87 -14.53 16.62
CA ASP A 232 -3.53 -13.66 17.76
C ASP A 232 -2.04 -13.32 17.83
N ALA A 233 -1.17 -14.25 17.39
CA ALA A 233 0.27 -14.04 17.38
C ALA A 233 0.71 -13.07 16.27
N GLU A 234 0.08 -13.11 15.10
CA GLU A 234 0.34 -12.18 14.00
C GLU A 234 -0.20 -10.78 14.35
N ALA A 235 -1.42 -10.70 14.88
CA ALA A 235 -2.01 -9.44 15.35
C ALA A 235 -1.13 -8.79 16.44
N ALA A 236 -0.62 -9.58 17.39
CA ALA A 236 0.27 -9.08 18.42
C ALA A 236 1.61 -8.57 17.85
N GLN A 237 2.14 -9.18 16.79
CA GLN A 237 3.39 -8.71 16.15
C GLN A 237 3.21 -7.35 15.48
N VAL A 238 2.09 -7.14 14.79
CA VAL A 238 1.76 -5.86 14.16
C VAL A 238 1.57 -4.78 15.23
N LEU A 239 0.70 -5.03 16.21
CA LEU A 239 0.43 -4.08 17.30
C LEU A 239 1.66 -3.77 18.17
N ASP A 240 2.64 -4.67 18.26
CA ASP A 240 3.87 -4.45 19.02
C ASP A 240 4.82 -3.45 18.36
N ARG A 241 4.63 -3.20 17.05
CA ARG A 241 5.41 -2.25 16.24
C ARG A 241 4.70 -0.95 15.92
N MET A 242 3.39 -0.91 16.10
CA MET A 242 2.61 0.31 15.94
C MET A 242 2.87 1.33 17.05
N ALA A 243 2.59 2.60 16.76
CA ALA A 243 2.47 3.65 17.75
C ALA A 243 1.48 3.23 18.86
N PRO A 244 1.77 3.50 20.14
CA PRO A 244 0.97 2.94 21.24
C PRO A 244 -0.51 3.36 21.24
N ASP A 245 -0.78 4.57 20.76
CA ASP A 245 -2.09 5.18 20.56
C ASP A 245 -2.89 4.45 19.49
N ASP A 246 -2.36 4.34 18.27
CA ASP A 246 -2.99 3.56 17.19
C ASP A 246 -3.18 2.09 17.56
N ALA A 247 -2.19 1.50 18.23
CA ALA A 247 -2.27 0.12 18.71
C ALA A 247 -3.37 -0.06 19.78
N ALA A 248 -3.63 0.96 20.62
CA ALA A 248 -4.69 0.91 21.62
C ALA A 248 -6.07 0.94 20.97
N ASP A 249 -6.25 1.79 19.96
CA ASP A 249 -7.49 1.90 19.21
C ASP A 249 -7.78 0.63 18.41
N LEU A 250 -6.79 0.12 17.67
CA LEU A 250 -6.91 -1.14 16.91
C LEU A 250 -7.15 -2.37 17.81
N LEU A 251 -6.49 -2.43 18.98
CA LEU A 251 -6.81 -3.48 19.97
C LEU A 251 -8.27 -3.36 20.47
N GLY A 252 -8.82 -2.14 20.49
CA GLY A 252 -10.21 -1.83 20.79
C GLY A 252 -11.22 -2.32 19.74
N GLU A 253 -10.79 -2.58 18.50
CA GLU A 253 -11.64 -3.07 17.41
C GLU A 253 -11.76 -4.60 17.38
N LEU A 254 -10.79 -5.31 17.95
CA LEU A 254 -10.81 -6.78 18.06
C LEU A 254 -12.00 -7.27 18.91
N GLU A 255 -12.42 -8.52 18.67
CA GLU A 255 -13.41 -9.17 19.51
C GLU A 255 -12.93 -9.21 20.97
N GLN A 256 -13.83 -8.95 21.92
CA GLN A 256 -13.47 -8.82 23.34
C GLN A 256 -12.67 -10.02 23.88
N GLU A 257 -12.97 -11.23 23.40
CA GLU A 257 -12.31 -12.48 23.80
C GLU A 257 -10.85 -12.54 23.32
N ARG A 258 -10.50 -11.86 22.23
CA ARG A 258 -9.15 -11.85 21.63
C ARG A 258 -8.23 -10.76 22.18
N ARG A 259 -8.78 -9.65 22.69
CA ARG A 259 -7.99 -8.49 23.15
C ARG A 259 -6.94 -8.85 24.19
N LEU A 260 -7.33 -9.58 25.24
CA LEU A 260 -6.40 -9.94 26.31
C LEU A 260 -5.36 -10.98 25.86
N PRO A 261 -5.71 -12.05 25.11
CA PRO A 261 -4.74 -12.92 24.47
C PRO A 261 -3.70 -12.18 23.63
N VAL A 262 -4.14 -11.33 22.70
CA VAL A 262 -3.27 -10.53 21.82
C VAL A 262 -2.36 -9.62 22.66
N LEU A 263 -2.93 -8.84 23.58
CA LEU A 263 -2.16 -7.96 24.46
C LEU A 263 -1.08 -8.72 25.22
N ASN A 264 -1.38 -9.91 25.75
CA ASN A 264 -0.41 -10.70 26.52
C ASN A 264 0.71 -11.30 25.65
N MET A 265 0.55 -11.36 24.32
CA MET A 265 1.59 -11.83 23.39
C MET A 265 2.56 -10.72 22.96
N MET A 266 2.22 -9.45 23.20
CA MET A 266 3.07 -8.28 22.89
C MET A 266 4.25 -8.16 23.85
N SER A 267 5.21 -7.28 23.55
CA SER A 267 6.33 -6.98 24.45
C SER A 267 5.85 -6.34 25.76
N ALA A 268 6.53 -6.62 26.87
CA ALA A 268 6.17 -6.05 28.17
C ALA A 268 6.20 -4.51 28.21
N ASN A 269 7.01 -3.89 27.34
CA ASN A 269 7.04 -2.44 27.23
C ASN A 269 5.78 -1.91 26.57
N GLN A 270 5.39 -2.48 25.42
CA GLN A 270 4.20 -2.08 24.70
C GLN A 270 2.93 -2.36 25.50
N GLN A 271 2.85 -3.53 26.16
CA GLN A 271 1.74 -3.85 27.07
C GLN A 271 1.51 -2.78 28.15
N ARG A 272 2.60 -2.26 28.74
CA ARG A 272 2.50 -1.21 29.77
C ARG A 272 1.94 0.09 29.19
N LYS A 273 2.37 0.47 27.98
CA LYS A 273 1.91 1.68 27.29
C LYS A 273 0.42 1.57 26.95
N LEU A 274 0.01 0.48 26.28
CA LEU A 274 -1.39 0.26 25.92
C LEU A 274 -2.30 0.20 27.16
N ARG A 275 -1.91 -0.48 28.23
CA ARG A 275 -2.69 -0.48 29.48
C ARG A 275 -2.89 0.91 30.07
N LYS A 276 -1.94 1.82 29.88
CA LYS A 276 -2.04 3.22 30.30
C LYS A 276 -2.94 4.03 29.37
N LEU A 277 -3.06 3.68 28.09
CA LEU A 277 -3.92 4.40 27.15
C LEU A 277 -5.38 3.92 27.22
N LEU A 278 -5.59 2.60 27.33
CA LEU A 278 -6.91 1.95 27.40
C LEU A 278 -7.79 2.34 28.61
N GLN A 279 -7.24 3.11 29.55
CA GLN A 279 -7.97 3.69 30.70
C GLN A 279 -8.59 5.06 30.38
N TYR A 280 -8.25 5.65 29.23
CA TYR A 280 -8.81 6.91 28.74
C TYR A 280 -9.84 6.67 27.64
N HIS A 281 -10.70 7.65 27.41
CA HIS A 281 -11.66 7.60 26.32
C HIS A 281 -10.96 7.98 25.02
N PRO A 282 -11.21 7.31 23.87
CA PRO A 282 -10.51 7.59 22.62
C PRO A 282 -10.57 9.07 22.20
N ASN A 283 -11.75 9.69 22.28
CA ASN A 283 -11.94 11.11 21.92
C ASN A 283 -11.53 12.14 22.98
N THR A 284 -10.57 11.81 23.86
CA THR A 284 -9.96 12.79 24.79
C THR A 284 -8.46 12.85 24.56
N ALA A 285 -7.82 13.92 25.03
CA ALA A 285 -6.37 14.06 24.93
C ALA A 285 -5.60 12.88 25.54
N GLY A 286 -6.15 12.21 26.56
CA GLY A 286 -5.55 11.00 27.12
C GLY A 286 -5.70 9.74 26.23
N GLY A 287 -6.74 9.66 25.41
CA GLY A 287 -6.92 8.58 24.43
C GLY A 287 -6.04 8.78 23.20
N MET A 288 -5.94 10.02 22.74
CA MET A 288 -5.17 10.41 21.53
C MET A 288 -3.69 10.68 21.78
N MET A 289 -3.22 10.64 23.03
CA MET A 289 -1.81 10.95 23.30
C MET A 289 -0.93 9.75 23.01
N SER A 290 0.25 10.02 22.48
CA SER A 290 1.35 9.07 22.52
C SER A 290 2.10 9.19 23.86
N PRO A 291 2.43 8.07 24.52
CA PRO A 291 3.30 8.05 25.69
C PRO A 291 4.79 8.06 25.32
N ASP A 292 5.11 7.96 24.03
CA ASP A 292 6.47 8.07 23.51
C ASP A 292 6.71 9.51 23.00
N TYR A 293 7.45 10.28 23.78
CA TYR A 293 7.78 11.67 23.47
C TYR A 293 9.16 12.01 24.04
N VAL A 294 9.84 12.98 23.42
CA VAL A 294 11.17 13.40 23.88
C VAL A 294 11.02 14.42 25.01
N TRP A 295 11.64 14.13 26.15
CA TRP A 295 11.61 15.02 27.30
C TRP A 295 12.96 15.10 28.02
N VAL A 296 13.16 16.20 28.74
CA VAL A 296 14.35 16.46 29.56
C VAL A 296 13.95 17.08 30.90
N ILE A 297 14.82 16.96 31.89
CA ILE A 297 14.63 17.58 33.20
C ILE A 297 15.17 19.01 33.18
N ARG A 298 14.54 19.92 33.94
CA ARG A 298 15.04 21.27 34.21
C ARG A 298 16.53 21.25 34.53
N GLY A 299 17.26 22.23 34.01
CA GLY A 299 18.71 22.30 34.11
C GLY A 299 19.43 21.56 33.00
N ALA A 300 18.74 20.90 32.07
CA ALA A 300 19.36 20.42 30.84
C ALA A 300 19.79 21.59 29.93
N THR A 301 20.81 21.34 29.13
CA THR A 301 21.33 22.23 28.09
C THR A 301 20.67 21.97 26.74
N VAL A 302 20.77 22.94 25.83
CA VAL A 302 20.34 22.77 24.43
C VAL A 302 21.01 21.56 23.78
N ALA A 303 22.30 21.33 24.04
CA ALA A 303 23.02 20.16 23.52
C ALA A 303 22.42 18.83 24.01
N GLU A 304 22.10 18.74 25.31
CA GLU A 304 21.48 17.54 25.90
C GLU A 304 20.08 17.28 25.32
N ALA A 305 19.30 18.33 25.05
CA ALA A 305 17.99 18.22 24.41
C ALA A 305 18.08 17.71 22.97
N LEU A 306 18.98 18.29 22.17
CA LEU A 306 19.20 17.85 20.79
C LEU A 306 19.74 16.42 20.74
N GLU A 307 20.59 16.05 21.69
CA GLU A 307 21.07 14.68 21.83
C GLU A 307 19.94 13.71 22.17
N ALA A 308 19.02 14.09 23.08
CA ALA A 308 17.84 13.28 23.39
C ALA A 308 17.01 13.00 22.13
N VAL A 309 16.72 14.03 21.32
CA VAL A 309 16.02 13.88 20.03
C VAL A 309 16.81 12.98 19.08
N ARG A 310 18.14 13.16 18.99
CA ARG A 310 19.00 12.40 18.07
C ARG A 310 19.06 10.90 18.39
N THR A 311 18.93 10.54 19.66
CA THR A 311 19.04 9.15 20.13
C THR A 311 17.69 8.45 20.32
N ASP A 312 16.58 9.19 20.24
CA ASP A 312 15.25 8.60 20.37
C ASP A 312 14.90 7.75 19.16
N ASP A 313 14.32 6.58 19.42
CA ASP A 313 13.96 5.57 18.43
C ASP A 313 12.48 5.16 18.50
N LYS A 314 11.65 5.90 19.26
CA LYS A 314 10.27 5.50 19.60
C LYS A 314 9.25 6.59 19.38
N ALA A 315 9.60 7.84 19.64
CA ALA A 315 8.65 8.94 19.54
C ALA A 315 8.20 9.07 18.07
N PRO A 316 6.88 9.23 17.83
CA PRO A 316 6.35 9.55 16.52
C PRO A 316 7.10 10.72 15.87
N HIS A 317 7.26 10.66 14.54
CA HIS A 317 8.05 11.65 13.79
C HIS A 317 7.64 13.10 14.08
N GLN A 318 6.35 13.34 14.30
CA GLN A 318 5.83 14.68 14.55
C GLN A 318 6.14 15.17 15.97
N LEU A 319 6.09 14.27 16.95
CA LEU A 319 6.47 14.55 18.34
C LEU A 319 7.98 14.78 18.51
N LEU A 320 8.83 14.20 17.66
CA LEU A 320 10.29 14.48 17.66
C LEU A 320 10.62 15.97 17.41
N ASN A 321 9.70 16.75 16.85
CA ASN A 321 9.93 18.18 16.59
C ASN A 321 9.80 19.07 17.83
N VAL A 322 9.43 18.50 18.99
CA VAL A 322 9.25 19.24 20.24
C VAL A 322 9.91 18.48 21.39
N VAL A 323 10.70 19.20 22.20
CA VAL A 323 11.25 18.66 23.45
C VAL A 323 10.44 19.21 24.61
N PHE A 324 9.87 18.31 25.41
CA PHE A 324 9.15 18.66 26.62
C PHE A 324 10.11 18.79 27.80
N VAL A 325 9.84 19.72 28.71
CA VAL A 325 10.66 19.96 29.89
C VAL A 325 9.83 19.70 31.14
N THR A 326 10.41 18.95 32.08
CA THR A 326 9.77 18.63 33.36
C THR A 326 10.66 19.03 34.54
N GLU A 327 10.04 19.15 35.71
CA GLU A 327 10.75 19.08 36.98
C GLU A 327 11.27 17.64 37.24
N PRO A 328 12.21 17.45 38.19
CA PRO A 328 12.67 16.13 38.60
C PRO A 328 11.57 15.20 39.16
N ASP A 329 10.45 15.76 39.64
CA ASP A 329 9.29 15.01 40.12
C ASP A 329 8.29 14.64 39.02
N GLY A 330 8.55 15.05 37.77
CA GLY A 330 7.72 14.75 36.60
C GLY A 330 6.71 15.85 36.23
N ARG A 331 6.60 16.92 37.03
CA ARG A 331 5.70 18.04 36.74
C ARG A 331 6.11 18.75 35.45
N TYR A 332 5.16 18.97 34.54
CA TYR A 332 5.40 19.70 33.30
C TYR A 332 5.71 21.19 33.57
N ILE A 333 6.65 21.78 32.81
CA ILE A 333 7.00 23.20 32.94
C ILE A 333 7.06 23.96 31.61
N GLY A 334 6.92 23.25 30.48
CA GLY A 334 6.93 23.85 29.16
C GLY A 334 7.60 22.97 28.11
N SER A 335 7.63 23.46 26.88
CA SER A 335 8.22 22.76 25.74
C SER A 335 9.00 23.71 24.84
N VAL A 336 9.92 23.14 24.04
CA VAL A 336 10.73 23.89 23.09
C VAL A 336 10.73 23.18 21.74
N PRO A 337 10.35 23.86 20.64
CA PRO A 337 10.49 23.29 19.31
C PRO A 337 11.96 23.06 18.94
N VAL A 338 12.27 21.93 18.33
CA VAL A 338 13.63 21.59 17.88
C VAL A 338 14.26 22.66 16.98
N PRO A 339 13.54 23.33 16.06
CA PRO A 339 14.10 24.43 15.29
C PRO A 339 14.59 25.63 16.12
N VAL A 340 14.07 25.82 17.34
CA VAL A 340 14.59 26.81 18.29
C VAL A 340 15.92 26.31 18.85
N LEU A 341 15.97 25.07 19.35
CA LEU A 341 17.18 24.45 19.89
C LEU A 341 18.35 24.47 18.90
N VAL A 342 18.11 24.16 17.62
CA VAL A 342 19.14 24.19 16.57
C VAL A 342 19.73 25.59 16.35
N ARG A 343 19.00 26.65 16.69
CA ARG A 343 19.44 28.05 16.55
C ARG A 343 20.03 28.65 17.83
N SER A 344 19.90 27.98 18.97
CA SER A 344 20.37 28.43 20.28
C SER A 344 21.82 28.02 20.56
N ASP A 345 22.44 28.63 21.58
CA ASP A 345 23.77 28.22 22.04
C ASP A 345 23.68 26.81 22.67
N PRO A 346 24.49 25.82 22.25
CA PRO A 346 24.44 24.46 22.78
C PRO A 346 24.64 24.35 24.30
N THR A 347 25.31 25.34 24.91
CA THR A 347 25.62 25.37 26.35
C THR A 347 24.56 26.09 27.19
N GLU A 348 23.63 26.81 26.55
CA GLU A 348 22.53 27.50 27.22
C GLU A 348 21.57 26.49 27.87
N LYS A 349 21.02 26.87 29.03
CA LYS A 349 20.01 26.06 29.72
C LYS A 349 18.65 26.25 29.08
N LEU A 350 17.87 25.18 28.94
CA LEU A 350 16.54 25.26 28.34
C LEU A 350 15.62 26.26 29.04
N GLU A 351 15.69 26.37 30.37
CA GLU A 351 14.88 27.34 31.12
C GLU A 351 15.23 28.81 30.86
N ALA A 352 16.36 29.09 30.22
CA ALA A 352 16.70 30.45 29.78
C ALA A 352 16.02 30.80 28.45
N LEU A 353 15.56 29.80 27.69
CA LEU A 353 14.78 29.98 26.48
C LEU A 353 13.33 30.30 26.82
N GLU A 354 12.62 30.91 25.86
CA GLU A 354 11.17 31.09 25.95
C GLU A 354 10.48 29.73 25.75
N LEU A 355 10.10 29.10 26.87
CA LEU A 355 9.35 27.86 26.87
C LEU A 355 7.88 28.14 26.49
N VAL A 356 7.31 27.27 25.67
CA VAL A 356 5.87 27.21 25.46
C VAL A 356 5.26 26.48 26.65
N ASP A 357 4.64 27.24 27.56
CA ASP A 357 3.94 26.72 28.74
C ASP A 357 2.45 26.53 28.43
N THR A 358 2.14 25.47 27.68
CA THR A 358 0.76 25.13 27.32
C THR A 358 0.60 23.62 27.36
N SER A 359 -0.41 23.16 28.08
CA SER A 359 -0.76 21.75 28.21
C SER A 359 -2.26 21.58 28.36
N VAL A 360 -2.74 20.37 28.08
CA VAL A 360 -4.11 19.95 28.37
C VAL A 360 -4.12 18.82 29.40
N THR A 361 -5.30 18.52 29.94
CA THR A 361 -5.47 17.37 30.84
C THR A 361 -5.86 16.13 30.05
N THR A 362 -5.62 14.94 30.58
CA THR A 362 -6.05 13.68 29.94
C THR A 362 -7.56 13.60 29.63
N ALA A 363 -8.38 14.38 30.34
CA ALA A 363 -9.83 14.42 30.17
C ALA A 363 -10.32 15.51 29.20
N THR A 364 -9.44 16.35 28.67
CA THR A 364 -9.78 17.39 27.70
C THR A 364 -10.32 16.74 26.43
N ASP A 365 -11.48 17.19 25.95
CA ASP A 365 -12.09 16.62 24.75
C ASP A 365 -11.38 17.07 23.46
N LEU A 366 -11.66 16.36 22.36
CA LEU A 366 -11.09 16.65 21.04
C LEU A 366 -11.31 18.10 20.58
N THR A 367 -12.43 18.74 20.92
CA THR A 367 -12.73 20.10 20.45
C THR A 367 -11.82 21.10 21.14
N ASP A 368 -11.76 21.06 22.46
CA ASP A 368 -10.91 21.95 23.26
C ASP A 368 -9.42 21.71 22.98
N LEU A 369 -9.02 20.44 22.77
CA LEU A 369 -7.69 20.05 22.30
C LEU A 369 -7.35 20.71 20.96
N THR A 370 -8.23 20.56 19.97
CA THR A 370 -8.06 21.12 18.61
C THR A 370 -7.95 22.64 18.65
N LEU A 371 -8.85 23.31 19.38
CA LEU A 371 -8.84 24.76 19.51
C LEU A 371 -7.56 25.25 20.18
N THR A 372 -7.10 24.57 21.24
CA THR A 372 -5.85 24.91 21.92
C THR A 372 -4.65 24.79 20.97
N MET A 373 -4.54 23.69 20.22
CA MET A 373 -3.44 23.54 19.27
C MET A 373 -3.49 24.58 18.15
N ALA A 374 -4.68 24.90 17.65
CA ALA A 374 -4.86 25.89 16.58
C ALA A 374 -4.54 27.32 17.05
N ASP A 375 -5.05 27.74 18.22
CA ASP A 375 -4.87 29.09 18.78
C ASP A 375 -3.39 29.41 19.01
N TYR A 376 -2.63 28.41 19.48
CA TYR A 376 -1.21 28.54 19.77
C TYR A 376 -0.30 28.05 18.63
N LYS A 377 -0.87 27.57 17.51
CA LYS A 377 -0.16 27.05 16.32
C LYS A 377 0.85 25.95 16.68
N LEU A 378 0.43 25.04 17.54
CA LEU A 378 1.27 23.98 18.07
C LEU A 378 1.26 22.77 17.12
N ILE A 379 2.45 22.19 16.92
CA ILE A 379 2.61 20.92 16.19
C ILE A 379 2.54 19.70 17.13
N ALA A 380 2.76 19.92 18.42
CA ALA A 380 2.60 18.94 19.47
C ALA A 380 2.16 19.64 20.76
N LEU A 381 1.36 18.97 21.59
CA LEU A 381 0.83 19.50 22.83
C LEU A 381 1.01 18.53 23.98
N ALA A 382 1.50 19.03 25.12
CA ALA A 382 1.69 18.25 26.33
C ALA A 382 0.35 17.83 26.95
N VAL A 383 0.25 16.56 27.32
CA VAL A 383 -0.88 16.03 28.09
C VAL A 383 -0.43 15.71 29.51
N THR A 384 -1.15 16.28 30.48
CA THR A 384 -0.84 16.17 31.90
C THR A 384 -1.93 15.44 32.69
N ASP A 385 -1.55 14.78 33.77
CA ASP A 385 -2.49 14.24 34.75
C ASP A 385 -3.04 15.34 35.70
N ALA A 386 -3.91 14.95 36.63
CA ALA A 386 -4.49 15.87 37.61
C ALA A 386 -3.47 16.49 38.59
N ALA A 387 -2.26 15.91 38.71
CA ALA A 387 -1.16 16.44 39.49
C ALA A 387 -0.18 17.28 38.64
N HIS A 388 -0.52 17.52 37.37
CA HIS A 388 0.27 18.25 36.38
C HIS A 388 1.59 17.56 36.00
N ASN A 389 1.66 16.23 36.16
CA ASN A 389 2.77 15.45 35.62
C ASN A 389 2.58 15.24 34.12
N LEU A 390 3.66 15.34 33.36
CA LEU A 390 3.65 15.02 31.94
C LEU A 390 3.44 13.52 31.74
N VAL A 391 2.35 13.13 31.07
CA VAL A 391 1.99 11.72 30.88
C VAL A 391 1.93 11.28 29.42
N GLY A 392 1.89 12.21 28.48
CA GLY A 392 1.83 11.99 27.05
C GLY A 392 1.97 13.29 26.28
N ALA A 393 1.99 13.18 24.96
CA ALA A 393 1.86 14.30 24.05
C ALA A 393 0.96 13.92 22.88
N VAL A 394 0.22 14.90 22.36
CA VAL A 394 -0.63 14.74 21.16
C VAL A 394 0.03 15.47 20.01
N SER A 395 0.07 14.86 18.83
CA SER A 395 0.57 15.49 17.62
C SER A 395 -0.55 16.21 16.86
N VAL A 396 -0.20 17.15 16.00
CA VAL A 396 -1.20 17.92 15.23
C VAL A 396 -1.87 17.07 14.15
N ASP A 397 -1.16 16.08 13.61
CA ASP A 397 -1.64 15.14 12.62
C ASP A 397 -2.74 14.22 13.18
N ASP A 398 -2.59 13.65 14.38
CA ASP A 398 -3.65 12.85 15.03
C ASP A 398 -4.93 13.67 15.21
N VAL A 399 -4.77 14.95 15.56
CA VAL A 399 -5.90 15.88 15.71
C VAL A 399 -6.53 16.21 14.37
N ILE A 400 -5.73 16.44 13.33
CA ILE A 400 -6.24 16.67 11.97
C ILE A 400 -7.00 15.43 11.50
N GLU A 401 -6.46 14.24 11.71
CA GLU A 401 -7.10 12.98 11.35
C GLU A 401 -8.45 12.81 12.05
N ALA A 402 -8.50 13.06 13.36
CA ALA A 402 -9.72 12.92 14.14
C ALA A 402 -10.84 13.93 13.75
N VAL A 403 -10.49 15.10 13.17
CA VAL A 403 -11.48 16.12 12.77
C VAL A 403 -11.83 16.10 11.29
N VAL A 404 -11.04 15.45 10.44
CA VAL A 404 -11.31 15.37 9.00
C VAL A 404 -12.49 14.42 8.75
N PRO A 405 -13.58 14.90 8.10
CA PRO A 405 -14.70 14.04 7.75
C PRO A 405 -14.32 12.93 6.76
N GLU A 406 -14.93 11.74 6.92
CA GLU A 406 -14.75 10.61 6.00
C GLU A 406 -15.04 10.97 4.53
N ASP A 407 -16.05 11.79 4.26
CA ASP A 407 -16.42 12.18 2.89
C ASP A 407 -15.35 13.05 2.21
N TRP A 408 -14.45 13.65 2.99
CA TRP A 408 -13.30 14.37 2.45
C TRP A 408 -12.14 13.43 2.11
N ARG A 409 -11.94 12.36 2.88
CA ARG A 409 -10.97 11.30 2.56
C ARG A 409 -11.32 10.64 1.22
N ALA A 410 -12.58 10.24 1.05
CA ALA A 410 -13.08 9.63 -0.19
C ALA A 410 -12.97 10.52 -1.45
N ARG A 411 -12.82 11.85 -1.30
CA ARG A 411 -12.59 12.74 -2.44
C ARG A 411 -11.17 12.63 -3.01
N LEU A 412 -10.18 12.33 -2.17
CA LEU A 412 -8.80 12.12 -2.63
C LEU A 412 -8.74 10.87 -3.52
N GLU A 413 -9.37 9.78 -3.09
CA GLU A 413 -9.55 8.55 -3.88
C GLU A 413 -10.27 8.80 -5.21
N ALA A 414 -11.30 9.64 -5.23
CA ALA A 414 -12.01 10.00 -6.47
C ALA A 414 -11.18 10.90 -7.41
N SER A 415 -10.23 11.68 -6.85
CA SER A 415 -9.40 12.65 -7.59
C SER A 415 -8.13 12.03 -8.19
N THR A 416 -7.64 10.92 -7.64
CA THR A 416 -6.53 10.12 -8.21
C THR A 416 -6.97 9.30 -9.43
N GLY A 417 -8.27 9.19 -9.67
CA GLY A 417 -8.85 9.07 -11.00
C GLY A 417 -8.84 7.66 -11.59
N VAL A 418 -10.05 7.09 -11.64
CA VAL A 418 -10.52 6.22 -12.74
C VAL A 418 -10.22 6.83 -14.12
#